data_AF-A2F7H3-F1
#
_entry.id   AF-A2F7H3-F1
#
_cell.length_a   1.000
_cell.length_b   1.000
_cell.length_c   1.000
_cell.angle_alpha   90.00
_cell.angle_beta   90.00
_cell.angle_gamma   90.00
#
_symmetry.space_group_name_H-M   'P 1'
#
loop_
_entity.id
_entity.type
_entity.pdbx_description
1 polymer ?
#
loop_
_entity_poly.entity_id
_entity_poly.type
_entity_poly.pdbx_seq_one_letter_code
_entity_poly.pdbx_strand_id
1 'polypeptide(L)'
;MSNAISLDFEYIAAHISDHIKEGNFFDLFEVEDIKKIMKTSKITSDDFVSLLKQSQPTINANELYNCTRKAIVYVKNLQDVILVLQTVKTYMKIEIFNEMIDFLYNTEKEISENSEQIKEENNQLKEELQHAEKAFLQVNADYIKLKKELRGGDNHKPFQNNESIDKLKEVCFQINEENIKLKLDVHDKEKLISQMSEEINTLNNSLQERERTIRQINDEKNNLKKELQDVESIASQNSGYFKLKKELWDKEKKINQVNDENNKLKKELQENETKIKKINEENNVLKKNLQEKEKQLTEINEENNGLKKEFHNMETFFLEINEENKKLKNSLQEKDRKISEFNDENNVLKKDLQDKQMKFNEINEENKKLKNSLQEKDRKISEFNDENNVLKKDLQDKQMKFNEINEENNILKKDLQDKQRKFNEINEENNILKKDLQDKQRKFNEINEENNVLKKDLQDKQRKFNEINEENNILKKDLQDKQRKFNEINEENNVLKKDLQERDRKLNKSNEEYKALQNSIQNMEGIFLQLNEENKKLKKELQVRERNVNQNDGESNARREILTNGFNFLNEHT
;
A
#
# COMPACT_ATOMS: atom_id res chain seq x y z
N MET A 1 19.83 -3.13 13.06
CA MET A 1 19.67 -4.01 11.88
C MET A 1 20.76 -5.06 11.94
N SER A 2 20.52 -6.28 11.43
CA SER A 2 21.48 -7.39 11.54
C SER A 2 22.76 -7.08 10.78
N ASN A 3 23.91 -7.31 11.42
CA ASN A 3 25.18 -7.41 10.70
C ASN A 3 25.14 -8.68 9.87
N ALA A 4 25.04 -8.55 8.55
CA ALA A 4 25.22 -9.67 7.64
C ALA A 4 26.69 -10.12 7.72
N ILE A 5 26.94 -11.21 8.44
CA ILE A 5 28.25 -11.86 8.46
C ILE A 5 28.48 -12.38 7.04
N SER A 6 29.47 -11.82 6.35
CA SER A 6 29.85 -12.29 5.01
C SER A 6 30.45 -13.68 5.14
N LEU A 7 29.68 -14.71 4.77
CA LEU A 7 30.13 -16.09 4.73
C LEU A 7 31.31 -16.22 3.76
N ASP A 8 32.50 -16.51 4.29
CA ASP A 8 33.68 -16.82 3.50
C ASP A 8 33.59 -18.27 3.01
N PHE A 9 32.96 -18.45 1.85
CA PHE A 9 32.79 -19.76 1.23
C PHE A 9 34.11 -20.43 0.84
N GLU A 10 35.22 -19.69 0.70
CA GLU A 10 36.53 -20.27 0.40
C GLU A 10 37.19 -20.81 1.68
N TYR A 11 37.09 -20.08 2.79
CA TYR A 11 37.48 -20.58 4.12
C TYR A 11 36.66 -21.81 4.54
N ILE A 12 35.32 -21.76 4.37
CA ILE A 12 34.42 -22.89 4.68
C ILE A 12 34.72 -24.10 3.79
N ALA A 13 35.01 -23.89 2.50
CA ALA A 13 35.38 -24.97 1.59
C ALA A 13 36.73 -25.63 1.92
N ALA A 14 37.66 -24.88 2.51
CA ALA A 14 38.96 -25.39 2.98
C ALA A 14 38.87 -26.19 4.29
N HIS A 15 37.88 -25.91 5.15
CA HIS A 15 37.65 -26.59 6.43
C HIS A 15 36.39 -27.47 6.43
N ILE A 16 35.90 -27.85 5.24
CA ILE A 16 34.61 -28.52 5.07
C ILE A 16 34.47 -29.82 5.88
N SER A 17 35.54 -30.60 6.03
CA SER A 17 35.52 -31.83 6.83
C SER A 17 35.17 -31.58 8.30
N ASP A 18 35.48 -30.40 8.86
CA ASP A 18 35.12 -30.07 10.24
C ASP A 18 33.63 -29.71 10.36
N HIS A 19 33.09 -28.93 9.41
CA HIS A 19 31.64 -28.68 9.32
C HIS A 19 30.82 -29.95 9.04
N ILE A 20 31.38 -30.94 8.34
CA ILE A 20 30.72 -32.24 8.12
C ILE A 20 30.69 -33.07 9.43
N LYS A 21 31.71 -32.99 10.29
CA LYS A 21 31.75 -33.75 11.57
C LYS A 21 30.69 -33.30 12.57
N GLU A 22 30.20 -32.07 12.48
CA GLU A 22 29.13 -31.55 13.34
C GLU A 22 27.76 -32.20 13.06
N GLY A 23 27.58 -32.89 11.93
CA GLY A 23 26.37 -33.66 11.61
C GLY A 23 25.16 -32.84 11.14
N ASN A 24 25.31 -31.52 11.06
CA ASN A 24 24.26 -30.51 10.86
C ASN A 24 24.42 -29.72 9.54
N PHE A 25 25.25 -30.19 8.61
CA PHE A 25 25.74 -29.37 7.48
C PHE A 25 24.62 -28.81 6.58
N PHE A 26 23.54 -29.57 6.39
CA PHE A 26 22.38 -29.15 5.60
C PHE A 26 21.39 -28.26 6.36
N ASP A 27 21.50 -28.18 7.69
CA ASP A 27 20.71 -27.27 8.53
C ASP A 27 21.43 -25.93 8.75
N LEU A 28 22.77 -25.91 8.57
CA LEU A 28 23.64 -24.74 8.75
C LEU A 28 23.77 -23.85 7.48
N PHE A 29 23.63 -24.42 6.29
CA PHE A 29 23.86 -23.74 5.01
C PHE A 29 22.69 -23.92 4.03
N GLU A 30 22.25 -22.82 3.39
CA GLU A 30 21.24 -22.90 2.33
C GLU A 30 21.76 -23.61 1.06
N VAL A 31 20.86 -24.18 0.25
CA VAL A 31 21.20 -24.99 -0.94
C VAL A 31 22.11 -24.25 -1.93
N GLU A 32 21.90 -22.94 -2.14
CA GLU A 32 22.76 -22.12 -3.00
C GLU A 32 24.13 -21.78 -2.37
N ASP A 33 24.26 -21.82 -1.04
CA ASP A 33 25.52 -21.62 -0.33
C ASP A 33 26.34 -22.92 -0.30
N ILE A 34 25.70 -24.06 -0.03
CA ILE A 34 26.29 -25.40 -0.22
C ILE A 34 26.86 -25.50 -1.65
N LYS A 35 26.10 -25.10 -2.66
CA LYS A 35 26.50 -25.09 -4.08
C LYS A 35 27.68 -24.17 -4.39
N LYS A 36 27.96 -23.15 -3.56
CA LYS A 36 29.18 -22.32 -3.65
C LYS A 36 30.36 -23.04 -3.00
N ILE A 37 30.19 -23.49 -1.75
CA ILE A 37 31.19 -24.23 -0.97
C ILE A 37 31.70 -25.45 -1.75
N MET A 38 30.78 -26.30 -2.21
CA MET A 38 31.07 -27.53 -2.97
C MET A 38 31.83 -27.26 -4.28
N LYS A 39 31.78 -26.05 -4.86
CA LYS A 39 32.51 -25.72 -6.11
C LYS A 39 34.04 -25.68 -5.89
N THR A 40 34.49 -25.39 -4.67
CA THR A 40 35.92 -25.26 -4.31
C THR A 40 36.38 -26.32 -3.31
N SER A 41 35.46 -27.01 -2.63
CA SER A 41 35.77 -28.07 -1.67
C SER A 41 36.45 -29.28 -2.30
N LYS A 42 37.50 -29.74 -1.61
CA LYS A 42 38.15 -31.05 -1.82
C LYS A 42 37.79 -31.92 -0.62
N ILE A 43 37.02 -32.97 -0.86
CA ILE A 43 36.36 -33.78 0.17
C ILE A 43 36.92 -35.20 0.11
N THR A 44 37.14 -35.86 1.25
CA THR A 44 37.52 -37.29 1.23
C THR A 44 36.31 -38.17 0.87
N SER A 45 36.55 -39.41 0.46
CA SER A 45 35.48 -40.42 0.32
C SER A 45 34.63 -40.52 1.61
N ASP A 46 35.28 -40.65 2.76
CA ASP A 46 34.66 -40.76 4.08
C ASP A 46 33.79 -39.53 4.45
N ASP A 47 34.33 -38.32 4.24
CA ASP A 47 33.62 -37.06 4.50
C ASP A 47 32.43 -36.88 3.53
N PHE A 48 32.60 -37.21 2.25
CA PHE A 48 31.54 -37.06 1.24
C PHE A 48 30.39 -38.05 1.49
N VAL A 49 30.71 -39.29 1.88
CA VAL A 49 29.72 -40.28 2.30
C VAL A 49 29.00 -39.84 3.57
N SER A 50 29.70 -39.20 4.52
CA SER A 50 29.13 -38.67 5.75
C SER A 50 28.21 -37.46 5.50
N LEU A 51 28.61 -36.56 4.61
CA LEU A 51 27.80 -35.45 4.11
C LEU A 51 26.49 -35.97 3.49
N LEU A 52 26.54 -36.87 2.50
CA LEU A 52 25.33 -37.35 1.84
C LEU A 52 24.38 -38.07 2.81
N LYS A 53 24.89 -38.75 3.84
CA LYS A 53 24.07 -39.34 4.91
C LYS A 53 23.27 -38.32 5.72
N GLN A 54 23.80 -37.11 5.92
CA GLN A 54 23.13 -36.02 6.65
C GLN A 54 21.99 -35.36 5.85
N SER A 55 21.83 -35.68 4.56
CA SER A 55 20.82 -35.03 3.71
C SER A 55 19.37 -35.39 4.06
N GLN A 56 19.15 -36.47 4.83
CA GLN A 56 17.82 -36.97 5.17
C GLN A 56 17.47 -36.53 6.60
N PRO A 57 16.41 -35.73 6.83
CA PRO A 57 15.30 -35.41 5.90
C PRO A 57 15.41 -34.06 5.17
N THR A 58 16.44 -33.25 5.42
CA THR A 58 16.45 -31.81 5.13
C THR A 58 16.40 -31.42 3.63
N ILE A 59 16.87 -32.26 2.70
CA ILE A 59 16.99 -31.92 1.27
C ILE A 59 16.58 -33.08 0.34
N ASN A 60 15.90 -32.76 -0.78
CA ASN A 60 15.48 -33.81 -1.72
C ASN A 60 16.61 -34.26 -2.68
N ALA A 61 16.48 -35.45 -3.26
CA ALA A 61 17.51 -36.09 -4.08
C ALA A 61 18.01 -35.22 -5.27
N ASN A 62 17.12 -34.44 -5.90
CA ASN A 62 17.48 -33.58 -7.03
C ASN A 62 18.18 -32.30 -6.55
N GLU A 63 17.75 -31.71 -5.43
CA GLU A 63 18.44 -30.56 -4.81
C GLU A 63 19.84 -30.97 -4.30
N LEU A 64 19.94 -32.11 -3.62
CA LEU A 64 21.18 -32.71 -3.15
C LEU A 64 22.19 -32.91 -4.28
N TYR A 65 21.75 -33.51 -5.40
CA TYR A 65 22.57 -33.59 -6.61
C TYR A 65 22.96 -32.20 -7.11
N ASN A 66 22.01 -31.27 -7.23
CA ASN A 66 22.28 -29.95 -7.79
C ASN A 66 23.29 -29.11 -6.99
N CYS A 67 23.33 -29.24 -5.65
CA CYS A 67 24.28 -28.53 -4.80
C CYS A 67 25.63 -29.27 -4.63
N THR A 68 25.64 -30.61 -4.56
CA THR A 68 26.90 -31.37 -4.31
C THR A 68 27.67 -31.79 -5.56
N ARG A 69 27.06 -31.85 -6.75
CA ARG A 69 27.68 -32.32 -8.03
C ARG A 69 28.91 -31.55 -8.55
N LYS A 70 29.39 -30.55 -7.81
CA LYS A 70 30.64 -29.81 -8.12
C LYS A 70 31.79 -30.12 -7.17
N ALA A 71 31.55 -30.90 -6.12
CA ALA A 71 32.57 -31.32 -5.16
C ALA A 71 33.66 -32.17 -5.82
N ILE A 72 34.91 -31.93 -5.43
CA ILE A 72 36.04 -32.76 -5.82
C ILE A 72 36.23 -33.82 -4.75
N VAL A 73 35.72 -35.04 -4.99
CA VAL A 73 35.84 -36.17 -4.05
C VAL A 73 37.14 -36.92 -4.31
N TYR A 74 37.96 -37.09 -3.29
CA TYR A 74 39.23 -37.82 -3.35
C TYR A 74 39.04 -39.26 -2.88
N VAL A 75 39.27 -40.20 -3.80
CA VAL A 75 39.21 -41.66 -3.63
C VAL A 75 40.63 -42.24 -3.66
N LYS A 76 40.93 -43.21 -2.79
CA LYS A 76 42.27 -43.79 -2.59
C LYS A 76 42.39 -45.17 -3.23
N ASN A 77 41.30 -45.92 -3.30
CA ASN A 77 41.23 -47.31 -3.78
C ASN A 77 39.88 -47.60 -4.48
N LEU A 78 39.68 -48.84 -4.92
CA LEU A 78 38.45 -49.25 -5.61
C LEU A 78 37.23 -49.33 -4.65
N GLN A 79 37.45 -49.66 -3.36
CA GLN A 79 36.40 -49.62 -2.34
C GLN A 79 35.82 -48.21 -2.16
N ASP A 80 36.66 -47.17 -2.12
CA ASP A 80 36.24 -45.77 -2.04
C ASP A 80 35.35 -45.38 -3.23
N VAL A 81 35.71 -45.80 -4.45
CA VAL A 81 34.94 -45.55 -5.67
C VAL A 81 33.56 -46.21 -5.59
N ILE A 82 33.52 -47.50 -5.21
CA ILE A 82 32.27 -48.26 -5.06
C ILE A 82 31.39 -47.65 -3.98
N LEU A 83 31.94 -47.31 -2.81
CA LEU A 83 31.21 -46.71 -1.69
C LEU A 83 30.64 -45.33 -2.03
N VAL A 84 31.40 -44.48 -2.72
CA VAL A 84 30.94 -43.17 -3.19
C VAL A 84 29.82 -43.32 -4.23
N LEU A 85 29.98 -44.21 -5.22
CA LEU A 85 28.94 -44.47 -6.23
C LEU A 85 27.67 -45.07 -5.61
N GLN A 86 27.79 -46.03 -4.68
CA GLN A 86 26.66 -46.60 -3.92
C GLN A 86 25.93 -45.52 -3.12
N THR A 87 26.66 -44.61 -2.47
CA THR A 87 26.06 -43.52 -1.70
C THR A 87 25.35 -42.52 -2.62
N VAL A 88 25.94 -42.16 -3.76
CA VAL A 88 25.30 -41.31 -4.77
C VAL A 88 24.04 -41.99 -5.35
N LYS A 89 24.10 -43.27 -5.72
CA LYS A 89 22.94 -44.08 -6.12
C LYS A 89 21.81 -44.02 -5.07
N THR A 90 22.15 -44.23 -3.80
CA THR A 90 21.19 -44.30 -2.69
C THR A 90 20.53 -42.94 -2.40
N TYR A 91 21.31 -41.88 -2.25
CA TYR A 91 20.80 -40.57 -1.79
C TYR A 91 20.35 -39.64 -2.93
N MET A 92 20.91 -39.78 -4.14
CA MET A 92 20.51 -38.99 -5.32
C MET A 92 19.62 -39.76 -6.31
N LYS A 93 19.35 -41.05 -6.06
CA LYS A 93 18.48 -41.93 -6.90
C LYS A 93 18.96 -42.06 -8.35
N ILE A 94 20.28 -42.20 -8.54
CA ILE A 94 20.90 -42.29 -9.87
C ILE A 94 21.07 -43.76 -10.27
N GLU A 95 20.12 -44.27 -11.04
CA GLU A 95 20.02 -45.71 -11.40
C GLU A 95 21.04 -46.17 -12.44
N ILE A 96 21.58 -45.28 -13.29
CA ILE A 96 22.61 -45.63 -14.28
C ILE A 96 23.90 -46.21 -13.65
N PHE A 97 24.12 -45.96 -12.35
CA PHE A 97 25.22 -46.56 -11.61
C PHE A 97 24.98 -48.00 -11.15
N ASN A 98 23.80 -48.60 -11.38
CA ASN A 98 23.49 -49.98 -10.96
C ASN A 98 24.53 -50.99 -11.50
N GLU A 99 24.51 -51.22 -12.81
CA GLU A 99 25.41 -52.18 -13.47
C GLU A 99 26.88 -51.76 -13.37
N MET A 100 27.16 -50.45 -13.27
CA MET A 100 28.51 -49.94 -13.06
C MET A 100 29.08 -50.31 -11.68
N ILE A 101 28.27 -50.20 -10.62
CA ILE A 101 28.66 -50.63 -9.27
C ILE A 101 28.86 -52.15 -9.23
N ASP A 102 27.96 -52.91 -9.85
CA ASP A 102 28.03 -54.37 -9.86
C ASP A 102 29.26 -54.87 -10.66
N PHE A 103 29.58 -54.23 -11.79
CA PHE A 103 30.82 -54.47 -12.54
C PHE A 103 32.08 -54.13 -11.74
N LEU A 104 32.12 -52.96 -11.08
CA LEU A 104 33.26 -52.54 -10.26
C LEU A 104 33.45 -53.47 -9.06
N TYR A 105 32.37 -53.93 -8.42
CA TYR A 105 32.42 -54.87 -7.30
C TYR A 105 32.92 -56.26 -7.71
N ASN A 106 32.47 -56.77 -8.87
CA ASN A 106 33.02 -57.99 -9.45
C ASN A 106 34.50 -57.82 -9.82
N THR A 107 34.90 -56.67 -10.36
CA THR A 107 36.30 -56.34 -10.66
C THR A 107 37.16 -56.27 -9.40
N GLU A 108 36.67 -55.68 -8.30
CA GLU A 108 37.36 -55.65 -7.01
C GLU A 108 37.57 -57.06 -6.47
N LYS A 109 36.52 -57.89 -6.51
CA LYS A 109 36.54 -59.28 -6.08
C LYS A 109 37.56 -60.10 -6.88
N GLU A 110 37.52 -60.00 -8.22
CA GLU A 110 38.47 -60.68 -9.10
C GLU A 110 39.92 -60.24 -8.84
N ILE A 111 40.17 -58.94 -8.63
CA ILE A 111 41.49 -58.43 -8.25
C ILE A 111 41.94 -58.99 -6.88
N SER A 112 41.03 -59.12 -5.92
CA SER A 112 41.32 -59.70 -4.60
C SER A 112 41.64 -61.20 -4.69
N GLU A 113 40.80 -61.98 -5.37
CA GLU A 113 40.97 -63.43 -5.55
C GLU A 113 42.27 -63.74 -6.30
N ASN A 114 42.56 -63.01 -7.39
CA ASN A 114 43.85 -63.12 -8.10
C ASN A 114 45.04 -62.70 -7.22
N SER A 115 44.91 -61.70 -6.35
CA SER A 115 45.98 -61.26 -5.44
C SER A 115 46.29 -62.27 -4.34
N GLU A 116 45.30 -63.06 -3.91
CA GLU A 116 45.52 -64.18 -2.99
C GLU A 116 46.13 -65.39 -3.70
N GLN A 117 45.63 -65.78 -4.87
CA GLN A 117 46.22 -66.85 -5.67
C GLN A 117 47.69 -66.56 -6.03
N ILE A 118 48.01 -65.34 -6.46
CA ILE A 118 49.39 -64.93 -6.77
C ILE A 118 50.29 -65.01 -5.53
N LYS A 119 49.79 -64.75 -4.30
CA LYS A 119 50.59 -64.95 -3.07
C LYS A 119 50.83 -66.43 -2.79
N GLU A 120 49.83 -67.27 -2.99
CA GLU A 120 49.93 -68.71 -2.72
C GLU A 120 50.88 -69.41 -3.71
N GLU A 121 50.77 -69.11 -5.00
CA GLU A 121 51.72 -69.56 -6.04
C GLU A 121 53.15 -69.07 -5.78
N ASN A 122 53.34 -67.79 -5.38
CA ASN A 122 54.67 -67.27 -5.02
C ASN A 122 55.27 -67.93 -3.77
N ASN A 123 54.45 -68.43 -2.84
CA ASN A 123 54.95 -69.21 -1.70
C ASN A 123 55.36 -70.62 -2.13
N GLN A 124 54.55 -71.31 -2.95
CA GLN A 124 54.87 -72.64 -3.47
C GLN A 124 56.18 -72.65 -4.29
N LEU A 125 56.32 -71.70 -5.23
CA LEU A 125 57.56 -71.52 -6.02
C LEU A 125 58.81 -71.30 -5.14
N LYS A 126 58.65 -70.69 -3.97
CA LYS A 126 59.74 -70.39 -3.03
C LYS A 126 60.17 -71.62 -2.23
N GLU A 127 59.25 -72.54 -1.96
CA GLU A 127 59.55 -73.85 -1.36
C GLU A 127 60.19 -74.80 -2.39
N GLU A 128 59.69 -74.82 -3.63
CA GLU A 128 60.31 -75.58 -4.73
C GLU A 128 61.75 -75.13 -5.01
N LEU A 129 62.03 -73.82 -4.98
CA LEU A 129 63.38 -73.30 -5.18
C LEU A 129 64.36 -73.82 -4.10
N GLN A 130 63.96 -73.83 -2.82
CA GLN A 130 64.77 -74.38 -1.73
C GLN A 130 64.99 -75.90 -1.86
N HIS A 131 64.02 -76.61 -2.44
CA HIS A 131 64.17 -78.04 -2.73
C HIS A 131 65.18 -78.28 -3.87
N ALA A 132 65.13 -77.47 -4.93
CA ALA A 132 66.05 -77.54 -6.06
C ALA A 132 67.51 -77.23 -5.67
N GLU A 133 67.76 -76.22 -4.83
CA GLU A 133 69.11 -75.89 -4.33
C GLU A 133 69.73 -77.05 -3.53
N LYS A 134 68.95 -77.73 -2.69
CA LYS A 134 69.41 -78.93 -1.97
C LYS A 134 69.76 -80.09 -2.90
N ALA A 135 68.95 -80.32 -3.93
CA ALA A 135 69.20 -81.38 -4.91
C ALA A 135 70.48 -81.14 -5.72
N PHE A 136 70.75 -79.89 -6.12
CA PHE A 136 71.95 -79.52 -6.88
C PHE A 136 73.25 -79.78 -6.09
N LEU A 137 73.26 -79.48 -4.79
CA LEU A 137 74.39 -79.73 -3.91
C LEU A 137 74.73 -81.23 -3.78
N GLN A 138 73.73 -82.11 -3.78
CA GLN A 138 73.94 -83.56 -3.70
C GLN A 138 74.59 -84.11 -4.98
N VAL A 139 74.08 -83.76 -6.16
CA VAL A 139 74.61 -84.27 -7.45
C VAL A 139 76.09 -83.89 -7.66
N ASN A 140 76.49 -82.70 -7.20
CA ASN A 140 77.87 -82.23 -7.30
C ASN A 140 78.85 -83.05 -6.42
N ALA A 141 78.38 -83.63 -5.32
CA ALA A 141 79.20 -84.49 -4.46
C ALA A 141 79.51 -85.85 -5.12
N ASP A 142 78.52 -86.46 -5.79
CA ASP A 142 78.67 -87.77 -6.42
C ASP A 142 79.55 -87.73 -7.68
N TYR A 143 79.54 -86.64 -8.45
CA TYR A 143 80.40 -86.44 -9.62
C TYR A 143 81.91 -86.54 -9.28
N ILE A 144 82.33 -86.00 -8.13
CA ILE A 144 83.74 -86.02 -7.69
C ILE A 144 84.23 -87.45 -7.38
N LYS A 145 83.31 -88.36 -7.04
CA LYS A 145 83.61 -89.73 -6.61
C LYS A 145 84.08 -90.64 -7.75
N LEU A 146 83.61 -90.44 -8.98
CA LEU A 146 83.66 -91.42 -10.08
C LEU A 146 85.00 -91.50 -10.90
N LYS A 147 86.11 -90.84 -10.54
CA LYS A 147 87.18 -90.41 -11.50
C LYS A 147 88.61 -91.16 -11.52
N LYS A 148 88.88 -92.52 -11.57
CA LYS A 148 90.28 -93.23 -11.34
C LYS A 148 90.89 -94.78 -12.05
N GLU A 149 91.60 -95.29 -13.33
CA GLU A 149 92.11 -96.78 -14.16
C GLU A 149 93.45 -97.47 -15.27
N LEU A 150 93.54 -98.55 -16.38
CA LEU A 150 94.52 -99.85 -17.10
C LEU A 150 95.30 -100.39 -18.71
N ARG A 151 96.06 -101.64 -19.26
CA ARG A 151 96.95 -102.23 -20.72
C ARG A 151 97.78 -103.77 -21.36
N GLY A 152 98.26 -104.35 -22.71
CA GLY A 152 99.41 -105.53 -23.41
C GLY A 152 99.64 -106.71 -24.85
N GLY A 153 100.81 -107.38 -25.60
CA GLY A 153 101.20 -108.76 -26.68
C GLY A 153 102.31 -109.27 -28.09
N ASP A 154 102.89 -110.58 -28.69
CA ASP A 154 103.55 -111.29 -30.20
C ASP A 154 104.79 -112.58 -30.77
N ASN A 155 105.07 -113.40 -32.05
CA ASN A 155 106.34 -114.39 -32.84
C ASN A 155 106.55 -115.67 -34.18
N HIS A 156 107.71 -116.26 -35.03
CA HIS A 156 108.20 -117.72 -35.96
C HIS A 156 109.12 -118.22 -37.51
N LYS A 157 109.91 -119.45 -38.06
CA LYS A 157 110.43 -120.24 -39.58
C LYS A 157 111.74 -121.42 -40.20
N PRO A 158 112.00 -122.30 -41.47
CA PRO A 158 113.10 -123.51 -42.14
C PRO A 158 113.60 -124.25 -43.78
N PHE A 159 114.65 -125.28 -44.30
CA PHE A 159 115.04 -126.43 -45.61
C PHE A 159 116.50 -126.91 -46.65
N GLN A 160 117.14 -127.88 -47.68
CA GLN A 160 117.40 -129.32 -48.70
C GLN A 160 118.74 -129.74 -49.92
N ASN A 161 119.37 -130.75 -50.93
CA ASN A 161 119.68 -132.27 -51.80
C ASN A 161 120.92 -132.82 -53.10
N ASN A 162 121.32 -134.12 -53.84
CA ASN A 162 122.48 -134.71 -55.07
C ASN A 162 122.75 -136.22 -56.14
N GLU A 163 123.86 -136.76 -57.08
CA GLU A 163 124.16 -138.09 -58.25
C GLU A 163 125.58 -138.88 -59.19
N SER A 164 125.78 -139.96 -60.29
CA SER A 164 127.05 -140.94 -61.09
C SER A 164 127.34 -141.91 -62.66
N ILE A 165 128.42 -142.86 -63.25
CA ILE A 165 128.84 -143.72 -64.75
C ILE A 165 130.11 -144.95 -65.38
N ASP A 166 130.31 -145.87 -66.62
CA ASP A 166 131.53 -146.94 -67.39
C ASP A 166 131.72 -147.97 -68.93
N LYS A 167 132.82 -148.85 -69.60
CA LYS A 167 133.10 -149.95 -70.97
C LYS A 167 134.55 -150.80 -71.74
N LEU A 168 135.10 -151.84 -72.76
CA LEU A 168 135.15 -153.27 -73.81
C LEU A 168 136.24 -153.84 -75.20
N LYS A 169 136.76 -155.17 -75.83
CA LYS A 169 137.56 -155.81 -77.29
C LYS A 169 138.32 -157.40 -77.88
N GLU A 170 138.64 -158.09 -79.23
CA GLU A 170 139.74 -159.29 -79.99
C GLU A 170 139.83 -160.36 -81.51
N VAL A 171 140.85 -161.34 -82.16
CA VAL A 171 141.09 -162.30 -83.64
C VAL A 171 142.18 -163.67 -84.27
N CYS A 172 142.33 -164.53 -85.54
CA CYS A 172 143.33 -165.83 -86.22
C CYS A 172 143.57 -166.70 -87.85
N PHE A 173 144.43 -167.86 -88.41
CA PHE A 173 144.78 -168.70 -89.93
C PHE A 173 145.76 -170.17 -90.53
N GLN A 174 145.82 -171.03 -91.81
CA GLN A 174 146.78 -172.20 -92.67
C GLN A 174 146.36 -173.23 -94.02
N ILE A 175 146.96 -173.45 -95.30
CA ILE A 175 146.22 -173.97 -96.62
C ILE A 175 146.24 -175.37 -97.46
N ASN A 176 147.30 -176.10 -97.96
CA ASN A 176 147.15 -177.05 -99.16
C ASN A 176 146.65 -178.53 -98.99
N GLU A 177 146.75 -179.18 -97.82
CA GLU A 177 146.40 -180.62 -97.69
C GLU A 177 144.89 -180.93 -97.48
N GLU A 178 144.04 -179.93 -97.24
CA GLU A 178 142.63 -180.14 -96.85
C GLU A 178 141.78 -180.90 -97.90
N ASN A 179 142.08 -180.72 -99.19
CA ASN A 179 141.14 -180.97 -100.29
C ASN A 179 140.69 -182.43 -100.51
N ILE A 180 141.42 -183.44 -99.99
CA ILE A 180 141.08 -184.85 -100.25
C ILE A 180 140.26 -185.48 -99.10
N LYS A 181 140.53 -185.13 -97.83
CA LYS A 181 139.75 -185.66 -96.69
C LYS A 181 138.38 -185.00 -96.52
N LEU A 182 138.20 -183.77 -97.01
CA LEU A 182 136.92 -183.04 -96.98
C LEU A 182 135.76 -183.76 -97.70
N LYS A 183 136.02 -184.76 -98.56
CA LYS A 183 135.01 -185.30 -99.48
C LYS A 183 134.07 -186.38 -98.93
N LEU A 184 134.32 -186.94 -97.74
CA LEU A 184 133.44 -187.95 -97.12
C LEU A 184 132.64 -187.40 -95.93
N ASP A 185 133.27 -186.58 -95.09
CA ASP A 185 132.68 -186.04 -93.84
C ASP A 185 131.55 -185.00 -94.08
N VAL A 186 131.41 -184.51 -95.32
CA VAL A 186 130.30 -183.63 -95.73
C VAL A 186 128.96 -184.37 -95.71
N HIS A 187 128.93 -185.66 -96.06
CA HIS A 187 127.67 -186.37 -96.27
C HIS A 187 126.88 -186.61 -94.97
N ASP A 188 127.57 -186.91 -93.87
CA ASP A 188 126.92 -187.03 -92.55
C ASP A 188 126.39 -185.69 -92.01
N LYS A 189 126.97 -184.56 -92.46
CA LYS A 189 126.50 -183.21 -92.11
C LYS A 189 125.25 -182.80 -92.92
N GLU A 190 125.14 -183.20 -94.18
CA GLU A 190 123.93 -182.98 -95.00
C GLU A 190 122.68 -183.61 -94.36
N LYS A 191 122.83 -184.79 -93.75
CA LYS A 191 121.74 -185.49 -93.07
C LYS A 191 121.23 -184.75 -91.84
N LEU A 192 122.12 -184.11 -91.07
CA LEU A 192 121.76 -183.34 -89.87
C LEU A 192 121.03 -182.02 -90.21
N ILE A 193 121.44 -181.36 -91.31
CA ILE A 193 120.81 -180.12 -91.82
C ILE A 193 119.35 -180.34 -92.20
N SER A 194 119.00 -181.53 -92.69
CA SER A 194 117.61 -181.88 -93.04
C SER A 194 116.69 -181.87 -91.81
N GLN A 195 117.13 -182.40 -90.66
CA GLN A 195 116.31 -182.47 -89.45
C GLN A 195 116.08 -181.08 -88.82
N MET A 196 117.11 -180.22 -88.79
CA MET A 196 116.97 -178.85 -88.27
C MET A 196 116.02 -177.98 -89.11
N SER A 197 115.82 -178.32 -90.38
CA SER A 197 114.88 -177.61 -91.27
C SER A 197 113.41 -177.90 -90.91
N GLU A 198 113.08 -179.04 -90.29
CA GLU A 198 111.71 -179.33 -89.83
C GLU A 198 111.38 -178.51 -88.56
N GLU A 199 112.29 -178.42 -87.59
CA GLU A 199 112.09 -177.62 -86.38
C GLU A 199 111.85 -176.13 -86.70
N ILE A 200 112.62 -175.54 -87.61
CA ILE A 200 112.46 -174.15 -88.05
C ILE A 200 111.06 -173.90 -88.64
N ASN A 201 110.51 -174.85 -89.41
CA ASN A 201 109.16 -174.74 -89.95
C ASN A 201 108.08 -174.81 -88.85
N THR A 202 108.26 -175.65 -87.82
CA THR A 202 107.32 -175.68 -86.68
C THR A 202 107.33 -174.38 -85.87
N LEU A 203 108.49 -173.75 -85.67
CA LEU A 203 108.58 -172.45 -85.00
C LEU A 203 107.87 -171.33 -85.80
N ASN A 204 108.11 -171.26 -87.11
CA ASN A 204 107.52 -170.22 -87.96
C ASN A 204 105.97 -170.24 -87.96
N ASN A 205 105.37 -171.42 -87.93
CA ASN A 205 103.90 -171.56 -87.84
C ASN A 205 103.35 -170.99 -86.52
N SER A 206 104.00 -171.29 -85.38
CA SER A 206 103.59 -170.75 -84.07
C SER A 206 103.78 -169.22 -83.98
N LEU A 207 104.80 -168.68 -84.68
CA LEU A 207 105.05 -167.25 -84.74
C LEU A 207 103.95 -166.52 -85.54
N GLN A 208 103.49 -167.08 -86.67
CA GLN A 208 102.35 -166.52 -87.42
C GLN A 208 101.04 -166.52 -86.62
N GLU A 209 100.78 -167.51 -85.76
CA GLU A 209 99.58 -167.49 -84.91
C GLU A 209 99.63 -166.35 -83.90
N ARG A 210 100.79 -166.12 -83.26
CA ARG A 210 100.97 -164.97 -82.34
C ARG A 210 100.77 -163.63 -83.04
N GLU A 211 101.22 -163.48 -84.29
CA GLU A 211 100.94 -162.27 -85.07
C GLU A 211 99.44 -162.05 -85.34
N ARG A 212 98.64 -163.12 -85.53
CA ARG A 212 97.19 -162.99 -85.68
C ARG A 212 96.53 -162.53 -84.38
N THR A 213 96.93 -163.10 -83.23
CA THR A 213 96.42 -162.71 -81.90
C THR A 213 96.73 -161.24 -81.60
N ILE A 214 97.93 -160.76 -81.94
CA ILE A 214 98.34 -159.35 -81.74
C ILE A 214 97.47 -158.38 -82.56
N ARG A 215 97.03 -158.76 -83.76
CA ARG A 215 96.12 -157.93 -84.58
C ARG A 215 94.74 -157.81 -83.93
N GLN A 216 94.13 -158.92 -83.48
CA GLN A 216 92.82 -158.90 -82.81
C GLN A 216 92.80 -157.98 -81.57
N ILE A 217 93.82 -158.09 -80.71
CA ILE A 217 93.95 -157.23 -79.51
C ILE A 217 94.06 -155.74 -79.87
N ASN A 218 94.70 -155.42 -80.99
CA ASN A 218 94.86 -154.04 -81.45
C ASN A 218 93.55 -153.48 -82.05
N ASP A 219 92.74 -154.33 -82.68
CA ASP A 219 91.40 -153.98 -83.18
C ASP A 219 90.39 -153.76 -82.03
N GLU A 220 90.39 -154.63 -81.01
CA GLU A 220 89.59 -154.44 -79.77
C GLU A 220 89.95 -153.13 -79.06
N LYS A 221 91.25 -152.83 -78.94
CA LYS A 221 91.77 -151.56 -78.39
C LYS A 221 91.27 -150.34 -79.17
N ASN A 222 91.12 -150.45 -80.50
CA ASN A 222 90.61 -149.36 -81.33
C ASN A 222 89.08 -149.18 -81.17
N ASN A 223 88.32 -150.26 -80.94
CA ASN A 223 86.89 -150.18 -80.63
C ASN A 223 86.65 -149.55 -79.25
N LEU A 224 87.33 -150.02 -78.19
CA LEU A 224 87.22 -149.43 -76.85
C LEU A 224 87.62 -147.95 -76.82
N LYS A 225 88.57 -147.54 -77.68
CA LYS A 225 88.94 -146.12 -77.84
C LYS A 225 87.82 -145.28 -78.47
N LYS A 226 87.00 -145.84 -79.36
CA LYS A 226 85.80 -145.15 -79.88
C LYS A 226 84.73 -145.00 -78.80
N GLU A 227 84.40 -146.09 -78.09
CA GLU A 227 83.36 -146.08 -77.05
C GLU A 227 83.65 -145.05 -75.95
N LEU A 228 84.92 -144.92 -75.53
CA LEU A 228 85.34 -143.87 -74.59
C LEU A 228 85.09 -142.45 -75.13
N GLN A 229 85.33 -142.23 -76.42
CA GLN A 229 85.18 -140.94 -77.10
C GLN A 229 83.70 -140.55 -77.27
N ASP A 230 82.80 -141.54 -77.44
CA ASP A 230 81.35 -141.32 -77.46
C ASP A 230 80.80 -140.96 -76.07
N VAL A 231 81.37 -141.50 -74.98
CA VAL A 231 80.99 -141.12 -73.60
C VAL A 231 81.37 -139.67 -73.27
N GLU A 232 82.54 -139.19 -73.71
CA GLU A 232 82.94 -137.78 -73.56
C GLU A 232 82.03 -136.82 -74.36
N SER A 233 81.51 -137.28 -75.50
CA SER A 233 80.49 -136.56 -76.29
C SER A 233 79.17 -136.42 -75.51
N ILE A 234 78.70 -137.48 -74.85
CA ILE A 234 77.47 -137.45 -74.04
C ILE A 234 77.61 -136.48 -72.85
N ALA A 235 78.76 -136.48 -72.17
CA ALA A 235 79.01 -135.59 -71.03
C ALA A 235 79.00 -134.10 -71.43
N SER A 236 79.52 -133.76 -72.61
CA SER A 236 79.59 -132.38 -73.12
C SER A 236 78.29 -131.87 -73.76
N GLN A 237 77.39 -132.76 -74.20
CA GLN A 237 76.12 -132.39 -74.86
C GLN A 237 74.94 -132.09 -73.91
N ASN A 238 75.11 -132.21 -72.59
CA ASN A 238 74.02 -132.14 -71.60
C ASN A 238 73.50 -130.70 -71.30
N SER A 239 73.16 -129.95 -72.35
CA SER A 239 72.77 -128.53 -72.30
C SER A 239 71.46 -128.27 -71.54
N GLY A 240 70.61 -129.28 -71.36
CA GLY A 240 69.37 -129.19 -70.59
C GLY A 240 69.60 -128.80 -69.13
N TYR A 241 70.64 -129.34 -68.49
CA TYR A 241 70.98 -129.01 -67.10
C TYR A 241 71.40 -127.54 -66.93
N PHE A 242 72.22 -127.01 -67.84
CA PHE A 242 72.63 -125.60 -67.82
C PHE A 242 71.47 -124.65 -68.15
N LYS A 243 70.53 -125.05 -69.03
CA LYS A 243 69.27 -124.30 -69.23
C LYS A 243 68.41 -124.26 -67.98
N LEU A 244 68.10 -125.42 -67.37
CA LEU A 244 67.29 -125.46 -66.14
C LEU A 244 67.92 -124.66 -65.00
N LYS A 245 69.25 -124.78 -64.79
CA LYS A 245 69.94 -124.03 -63.74
C LYS A 245 69.86 -122.52 -63.95
N LYS A 246 69.92 -122.05 -65.21
CA LYS A 246 69.71 -120.64 -65.53
C LYS A 246 68.26 -120.20 -65.33
N GLU A 247 67.29 -120.97 -65.83
CA GLU A 247 65.86 -120.67 -65.63
C GLU A 247 65.45 -120.64 -64.16
N LEU A 248 66.04 -121.50 -63.32
CA LEU A 248 65.77 -121.54 -61.89
C LEU A 248 66.34 -120.29 -61.19
N TRP A 249 67.56 -119.86 -61.54
CA TRP A 249 68.14 -118.60 -61.06
C TRP A 249 67.37 -117.36 -61.54
N ASP A 250 66.95 -117.32 -62.81
CA ASP A 250 66.10 -116.25 -63.34
C ASP A 250 64.70 -116.24 -62.67
N LYS A 251 64.19 -117.39 -62.21
CA LYS A 251 62.96 -117.51 -61.40
C LYS A 251 63.17 -117.07 -59.95
N GLU A 252 64.26 -117.46 -59.28
CA GLU A 252 64.60 -116.96 -57.93
C GLU A 252 64.76 -115.43 -57.94
N LYS A 253 65.43 -114.88 -58.96
CA LYS A 253 65.56 -113.44 -59.15
C LYS A 253 64.19 -112.75 -59.26
N LYS A 254 63.27 -113.32 -60.06
CA LYS A 254 61.89 -112.82 -60.16
C LYS A 254 61.09 -112.96 -58.87
N ILE A 255 61.25 -114.07 -58.13
CA ILE A 255 60.61 -114.28 -56.82
C ILE A 255 61.08 -113.22 -55.82
N ASN A 256 62.37 -112.90 -55.80
CA ASN A 256 62.91 -111.84 -54.94
C ASN A 256 62.39 -110.45 -55.35
N GLN A 257 62.31 -110.14 -56.66
CA GLN A 257 61.70 -108.90 -57.14
C GLN A 257 60.21 -108.79 -56.75
N VAL A 258 59.43 -109.87 -56.89
CA VAL A 258 58.02 -109.91 -56.47
C VAL A 258 57.88 -109.82 -54.95
N ASN A 259 58.81 -110.37 -54.17
CA ASN A 259 58.83 -110.17 -52.72
C ASN A 259 59.15 -108.72 -52.33
N ASP A 260 60.09 -108.06 -53.02
CA ASP A 260 60.38 -106.64 -52.82
C ASP A 260 59.19 -105.74 -53.22
N GLU A 261 58.49 -106.06 -54.31
CA GLU A 261 57.27 -105.37 -54.73
C GLU A 261 56.11 -105.59 -53.74
N ASN A 262 55.89 -106.83 -53.27
CA ASN A 262 54.92 -107.11 -52.20
C ASN A 262 55.27 -106.37 -50.90
N ASN A 263 56.55 -106.26 -50.54
CA ASN A 263 57.00 -105.52 -49.37
C ASN A 263 56.82 -103.99 -49.52
N LYS A 264 56.92 -103.44 -50.74
CA LYS A 264 56.57 -102.04 -51.05
C LYS A 264 55.05 -101.83 -50.96
N LEU A 265 54.26 -102.62 -51.68
CA LEU A 265 52.80 -102.56 -51.68
C LEU A 265 52.22 -102.71 -50.26
N LYS A 266 52.82 -103.55 -49.42
CA LYS A 266 52.43 -103.70 -48.00
C LYS A 266 52.71 -102.44 -47.17
N LYS A 267 53.80 -101.72 -47.44
CA LYS A 267 54.08 -100.41 -46.81
C LYS A 267 53.13 -99.33 -47.31
N GLU A 268 52.90 -99.26 -48.63
CA GLU A 268 51.96 -98.32 -49.24
C GLU A 268 50.52 -98.54 -48.74
N LEU A 269 50.11 -99.80 -48.55
CA LEU A 269 48.84 -100.16 -47.91
C LEU A 269 48.77 -99.64 -46.47
N GLN A 270 49.79 -99.91 -45.65
CA GLN A 270 49.85 -99.42 -44.26
C GLN A 270 49.85 -97.88 -44.19
N GLU A 271 50.58 -97.20 -45.06
CA GLU A 271 50.52 -95.74 -45.16
C GLU A 271 49.09 -95.27 -45.51
N ASN A 272 48.45 -95.90 -46.49
CA ASN A 272 47.10 -95.52 -46.92
C ASN A 272 46.05 -95.81 -45.84
N GLU A 273 46.20 -96.88 -45.05
CA GLU A 273 45.41 -97.10 -43.83
C GLU A 273 45.59 -95.96 -42.81
N THR A 274 46.81 -95.44 -42.61
CA THR A 274 47.01 -94.28 -41.71
C THR A 274 46.46 -92.98 -42.28
N LYS A 275 46.52 -92.78 -43.61
CA LYS A 275 45.90 -91.62 -44.29
C LYS A 275 44.37 -91.67 -44.14
N ILE A 276 43.75 -92.84 -44.33
CA ILE A 276 42.30 -93.05 -44.14
C ILE A 276 41.87 -92.80 -42.68
N LYS A 277 42.67 -93.22 -41.69
CA LYS A 277 42.39 -92.92 -40.27
C LYS A 277 42.38 -91.41 -40.01
N LYS A 278 43.41 -90.68 -40.46
CA LYS A 278 43.47 -89.21 -40.33
C LYS A 278 42.30 -88.51 -41.03
N ILE A 279 41.97 -88.91 -42.26
CA ILE A 279 40.82 -88.36 -43.00
C ILE A 279 39.49 -88.62 -42.27
N ASN A 280 39.34 -89.77 -41.61
CA ASN A 280 38.16 -90.05 -40.78
C ASN A 280 38.15 -89.23 -39.48
N GLU A 281 39.29 -88.98 -38.85
CA GLU A 281 39.42 -88.08 -37.69
C GLU A 281 39.07 -86.63 -38.08
N GLU A 282 39.63 -86.14 -39.19
CA GLU A 282 39.34 -84.82 -39.78
C GLU A 282 37.86 -84.67 -40.14
N ASN A 283 37.25 -85.65 -40.81
CA ASN A 283 35.81 -85.64 -41.11
C ASN A 283 34.92 -85.63 -39.86
N ASN A 284 35.32 -86.31 -38.79
CA ASN A 284 34.58 -86.28 -37.51
C ASN A 284 34.69 -84.90 -36.82
N VAL A 285 35.85 -84.23 -36.90
CA VAL A 285 36.01 -82.85 -36.43
C VAL A 285 35.18 -81.88 -37.27
N LEU A 286 35.26 -81.96 -38.61
CA LEU A 286 34.46 -81.14 -39.52
C LEU A 286 32.95 -81.31 -39.28
N LYS A 287 32.49 -82.53 -39.00
CA LYS A 287 31.08 -82.80 -38.69
C LYS A 287 30.64 -82.17 -37.37
N LYS A 288 31.47 -82.20 -36.32
CA LYS A 288 31.19 -81.46 -35.06
C LYS A 288 31.13 -79.95 -35.31
N ASN A 289 32.12 -79.41 -36.00
CA ASN A 289 32.19 -77.98 -36.33
C ASN A 289 30.97 -77.52 -37.14
N LEU A 290 30.46 -78.36 -38.05
CA LEU A 290 29.22 -78.09 -38.80
C LEU A 290 28.01 -78.01 -37.86
N GLN A 291 27.81 -79.00 -36.99
CA GLN A 291 26.68 -79.02 -36.03
C GLN A 291 26.73 -77.84 -35.05
N GLU A 292 27.92 -77.43 -34.63
CA GLU A 292 28.11 -76.27 -33.76
C GLU A 292 27.83 -74.95 -34.50
N LYS A 293 28.14 -74.86 -35.80
CA LYS A 293 27.76 -73.72 -36.65
C LYS A 293 26.27 -73.70 -36.98
N GLU A 294 25.63 -74.85 -37.14
CA GLU A 294 24.17 -74.97 -37.26
C GLU A 294 23.47 -74.46 -35.98
N LYS A 295 23.97 -74.83 -34.80
CA LYS A 295 23.46 -74.33 -33.50
C LYS A 295 23.62 -72.81 -33.36
N GLN A 296 24.80 -72.27 -33.66
CA GLN A 296 25.03 -70.82 -33.66
C GLN A 296 24.12 -70.09 -34.66
N LEU A 297 23.84 -70.70 -35.82
CA LEU A 297 22.92 -70.14 -36.81
C LEU A 297 21.47 -70.13 -36.29
N THR A 298 21.03 -71.15 -35.53
CA THR A 298 19.70 -71.12 -34.89
C THR A 298 19.60 -70.05 -33.81
N GLU A 299 20.61 -69.91 -32.94
CA GLU A 299 20.65 -68.90 -31.87
C GLU A 299 20.59 -67.47 -32.44
N ILE A 300 21.41 -67.18 -33.46
CA ILE A 300 21.39 -65.89 -34.16
C ILE A 300 20.03 -65.61 -34.84
N ASN A 301 19.33 -66.63 -35.34
CA ASN A 301 17.99 -66.44 -35.92
C ASN A 301 16.92 -66.18 -34.87
N GLU A 302 17.00 -66.80 -33.69
CA GLU A 302 16.11 -66.53 -32.57
C GLU A 302 16.31 -65.11 -32.02
N GLU A 303 17.57 -64.70 -31.84
CA GLU A 303 17.96 -63.35 -31.41
C GLU A 303 17.49 -62.28 -32.41
N ASN A 304 17.71 -62.47 -33.71
CA ASN A 304 17.19 -61.57 -34.76
C ASN A 304 15.65 -61.47 -34.77
N ASN A 305 14.95 -62.54 -34.38
CA ASN A 305 13.48 -62.53 -34.26
C ASN A 305 13.00 -61.93 -32.94
N GLY A 306 13.83 -61.89 -31.90
CA GLY A 306 13.64 -61.07 -30.70
C GLY A 306 13.77 -59.58 -31.02
N LEU A 307 14.92 -59.17 -31.57
CA LEU A 307 15.22 -57.79 -31.95
C LEU A 307 14.17 -57.18 -32.89
N LYS A 308 13.62 -57.95 -33.84
CA LYS A 308 12.51 -57.51 -34.71
C LYS A 308 11.22 -57.19 -33.94
N LYS A 309 10.89 -57.95 -32.88
CA LYS A 309 9.72 -57.68 -32.04
C LYS A 309 9.95 -56.44 -31.19
N GLU A 310 11.15 -56.30 -30.61
CA GLU A 310 11.53 -55.11 -29.84
C GLU A 310 11.49 -53.85 -30.70
N PHE A 311 12.02 -53.91 -31.94
CA PHE A 311 11.95 -52.79 -32.89
C PHE A 311 10.50 -52.40 -33.22
N HIS A 312 9.62 -53.37 -33.46
CA HIS A 312 8.20 -53.11 -33.73
C HIS A 312 7.44 -52.56 -32.52
N ASN A 313 7.76 -53.03 -31.31
CA ASN A 313 7.23 -52.46 -30.06
C ASN A 313 7.70 -51.01 -29.88
N MET A 314 8.97 -50.73 -30.16
CA MET A 314 9.56 -49.39 -30.08
C MET A 314 8.94 -48.43 -31.11
N GLU A 315 8.70 -48.91 -32.33
CA GLU A 315 7.97 -48.17 -33.38
C GLU A 315 6.52 -47.86 -32.96
N THR A 316 5.85 -48.80 -32.29
CA THR A 316 4.51 -48.61 -31.74
C THR A 316 4.49 -47.55 -30.63
N PHE A 317 5.39 -47.64 -29.65
CA PHE A 317 5.55 -46.61 -28.61
C PHE A 317 5.86 -45.22 -29.21
N PHE A 318 6.66 -45.16 -30.27
CA PHE A 318 6.99 -43.89 -30.93
C PHE A 318 5.74 -43.25 -31.58
N LEU A 319 4.81 -44.05 -32.12
CA LEU A 319 3.53 -43.55 -32.63
C LEU A 319 2.63 -43.04 -31.51
N GLU A 320 2.53 -43.75 -30.38
CA GLU A 320 1.74 -43.33 -29.20
C GLU A 320 2.27 -42.01 -28.60
N ILE A 321 3.59 -41.90 -28.42
CA ILE A 321 4.26 -40.67 -27.96
C ILE A 321 4.00 -39.50 -28.93
N ASN A 322 3.98 -39.74 -30.24
CA ASN A 322 3.72 -38.70 -31.23
C ASN A 322 2.24 -38.25 -31.23
N GLU A 323 1.30 -39.19 -31.04
CA GLU A 323 -0.12 -38.89 -30.76
C GLU A 323 -0.30 -38.05 -29.50
N GLU A 324 0.38 -38.39 -28.40
CA GLU A 324 0.27 -37.67 -27.13
C GLU A 324 0.87 -36.26 -27.22
N ASN A 325 2.05 -36.11 -27.83
CA ASN A 325 2.63 -34.80 -28.14
C ASN A 325 1.70 -33.93 -28.99
N LYS A 326 0.98 -34.51 -29.95
CA LYS A 326 -0.03 -33.80 -30.77
C LYS A 326 -1.24 -33.36 -29.92
N LYS A 327 -1.72 -34.20 -29.00
CA LYS A 327 -2.80 -33.87 -28.05
C LYS A 327 -2.37 -32.74 -27.10
N LEU A 328 -1.18 -32.83 -26.52
CA LEU A 328 -0.59 -31.80 -25.64
C LEU A 328 -0.41 -30.47 -26.37
N LYS A 329 0.12 -30.48 -27.59
CA LYS A 329 0.32 -29.27 -28.42
C LYS A 329 -1.00 -28.54 -28.72
N ASN A 330 -2.06 -29.29 -29.03
CA ASN A 330 -3.39 -28.72 -29.25
C ASN A 330 -3.95 -28.10 -27.96
N SER A 331 -3.81 -28.79 -26.82
CA SER A 331 -4.24 -28.28 -25.50
C SER A 331 -3.50 -27.00 -25.11
N LEU A 332 -2.19 -26.92 -25.38
CA LEU A 332 -1.40 -25.71 -25.15
C LEU A 332 -1.94 -24.53 -25.97
N GLN A 333 -2.18 -24.71 -27.27
CA GLN A 333 -2.76 -23.66 -28.13
C GLN A 333 -4.15 -23.19 -27.69
N GLU A 334 -4.96 -24.08 -27.09
CA GLU A 334 -6.25 -23.69 -26.50
C GLU A 334 -6.08 -22.87 -25.21
N LYS A 335 -5.08 -23.19 -24.38
CA LYS A 335 -4.72 -22.40 -23.20
C LYS A 335 -4.18 -21.02 -23.58
N ASP A 336 -3.31 -20.94 -24.59
CA ASP A 336 -2.77 -19.68 -25.11
C ASP A 336 -3.88 -18.74 -25.61
N ARG A 337 -4.88 -19.28 -26.32
CA ARG A 337 -6.08 -18.53 -26.72
C ARG A 337 -6.84 -17.97 -25.52
N LYS A 338 -7.12 -18.80 -24.52
CA LYS A 338 -7.84 -18.37 -23.31
C LYS A 338 -7.06 -17.34 -22.48
N ILE A 339 -5.73 -17.40 -22.51
CA ILE A 339 -4.87 -16.36 -21.92
C ILE A 339 -5.00 -15.04 -22.69
N SER A 340 -5.07 -15.08 -24.04
CA SER A 340 -5.35 -13.87 -24.84
C SER A 340 -6.73 -13.30 -24.53
N GLU A 341 -7.77 -14.13 -24.51
CA GLU A 341 -9.16 -13.74 -24.22
C GLU A 341 -9.29 -13.06 -22.85
N PHE A 342 -8.68 -13.65 -21.80
CA PHE A 342 -8.65 -13.03 -20.47
C PHE A 342 -7.80 -11.75 -20.41
N ASN A 343 -6.75 -11.61 -21.20
CA ASN A 343 -5.97 -10.36 -21.27
C ASN A 343 -6.79 -9.23 -21.91
N ASP A 344 -7.54 -9.52 -22.98
CA ASP A 344 -8.43 -8.56 -23.62
C ASP A 344 -9.60 -8.17 -22.70
N GLU A 345 -10.21 -9.13 -22.00
CA GLU A 345 -11.24 -8.85 -20.99
C GLU A 345 -10.72 -7.98 -19.83
N ASN A 346 -9.51 -8.27 -19.31
CA ASN A 346 -8.87 -7.43 -18.29
C ASN A 346 -8.58 -6.01 -18.80
N ASN A 347 -8.20 -5.84 -20.07
CA ASN A 347 -7.99 -4.53 -20.68
C ASN A 347 -9.31 -3.73 -20.78
N VAL A 348 -10.43 -4.38 -21.11
CA VAL A 348 -11.77 -3.77 -21.12
C VAL A 348 -12.21 -3.38 -19.70
N LEU A 349 -12.07 -4.29 -18.72
CA LEU A 349 -12.42 -4.02 -17.32
C LEU A 349 -11.59 -2.87 -16.72
N LYS A 350 -10.30 -2.81 -17.03
CA LYS A 350 -9.40 -1.72 -16.62
C LYS A 350 -9.84 -0.36 -17.19
N LYS A 351 -10.38 -0.34 -18.41
CA LYS A 351 -10.92 0.89 -19.02
C LYS A 351 -12.24 1.32 -18.38
N ASP A 352 -13.20 0.40 -18.18
CA ASP A 352 -14.47 0.71 -17.51
C ASP A 352 -14.25 1.19 -16.06
N LEU A 353 -13.23 0.64 -15.36
CA LEU A 353 -12.80 1.14 -14.05
C LEU A 353 -12.30 2.59 -14.11
N GLN A 354 -11.49 2.95 -15.13
CA GLN A 354 -11.03 4.32 -15.34
C GLN A 354 -12.18 5.28 -15.69
N ASP A 355 -13.11 4.86 -16.57
CA ASP A 355 -14.28 5.65 -16.96
C ASP A 355 -15.23 5.88 -15.75
N LYS A 356 -15.37 4.90 -14.86
CA LYS A 356 -16.09 5.04 -13.58
C LYS A 356 -15.36 5.93 -12.57
N GLN A 357 -14.03 5.85 -12.49
CA GLN A 357 -13.21 6.71 -11.63
C GLN A 357 -13.34 8.20 -12.04
N MET A 358 -13.38 8.49 -13.35
CA MET A 358 -13.61 9.85 -13.85
C MET A 358 -15.00 10.38 -13.46
N LYS A 359 -16.06 9.60 -13.71
CA LYS A 359 -17.44 9.96 -13.33
C LYS A 359 -17.62 10.18 -11.82
N PHE A 360 -16.95 9.39 -10.99
CA PHE A 360 -16.95 9.58 -9.53
C PHE A 360 -16.33 10.92 -9.12
N ASN A 361 -15.24 11.33 -9.79
CA ASN A 361 -14.59 12.62 -9.54
C ASN A 361 -15.47 13.80 -9.99
N GLU A 362 -16.14 13.68 -11.14
CA GLU A 362 -17.12 14.67 -11.64
C GLU A 362 -18.26 14.90 -10.64
N ILE A 363 -18.89 13.80 -10.19
CA ILE A 363 -19.97 13.82 -9.18
C ILE A 363 -19.50 14.44 -7.86
N ASN A 364 -18.25 14.21 -7.44
CA ASN A 364 -17.71 14.83 -6.22
C ASN A 364 -17.54 16.35 -6.34
N GLU A 365 -17.04 16.86 -7.46
CA GLU A 365 -16.94 18.31 -7.67
C GLU A 365 -18.32 18.96 -7.88
N GLU A 366 -19.31 18.25 -8.43
CA GLU A 366 -20.69 18.73 -8.48
C GLU A 366 -21.34 18.79 -7.08
N ASN A 367 -21.22 17.72 -6.28
CA ASN A 367 -21.67 17.71 -4.88
C ASN A 367 -21.04 18.82 -4.04
N LYS A 368 -19.75 19.14 -4.28
CA LYS A 368 -19.02 20.24 -3.64
C LYS A 368 -19.55 21.62 -4.05
N LYS A 369 -19.90 21.81 -5.32
CA LYS A 369 -20.59 23.04 -5.79
C LYS A 369 -21.98 23.18 -5.17
N LEU A 370 -22.76 22.09 -5.16
CA LEU A 370 -24.10 22.05 -4.54
C LEU A 370 -24.05 22.38 -3.05
N LYS A 371 -23.09 21.79 -2.31
CA LYS A 371 -22.88 22.07 -0.88
C LYS A 371 -22.55 23.55 -0.61
N ASN A 372 -21.69 24.15 -1.42
CA ASN A 372 -21.35 25.57 -1.28
C ASN A 372 -22.56 26.47 -1.59
N SER A 373 -23.34 26.14 -2.63
CA SER A 373 -24.58 26.85 -2.98
C SER A 373 -25.63 26.76 -1.87
N LEU A 374 -25.79 25.59 -1.26
CA LEU A 374 -26.68 25.40 -0.11
C LEU A 374 -26.25 26.28 1.08
N GLN A 375 -24.97 26.29 1.43
CA GLN A 375 -24.45 27.16 2.50
C GLN A 375 -24.63 28.66 2.22
N GLU A 376 -24.62 29.08 0.95
CA GLU A 376 -24.95 30.47 0.58
C GLU A 376 -26.45 30.76 0.75
N LYS A 377 -27.32 29.80 0.43
CA LYS A 377 -28.77 29.91 0.65
C LYS A 377 -29.11 29.95 2.15
N ASP A 378 -28.48 29.11 2.96
CA ASP A 378 -28.67 29.07 4.41
C ASP A 378 -28.30 30.41 5.07
N ARG A 379 -27.20 31.05 4.63
CA ARG A 379 -26.82 32.41 5.07
C ARG A 379 -27.88 33.44 4.71
N LYS A 380 -28.37 33.45 3.47
CA LYS A 380 -29.42 34.38 3.02
C LYS A 380 -30.76 34.16 3.74
N ILE A 381 -31.06 32.92 4.14
CA ILE A 381 -32.21 32.62 5.00
C ILE A 381 -32.01 33.20 6.41
N SER A 382 -30.80 33.13 6.98
CA SER A 382 -30.50 33.82 8.25
C SER A 382 -30.65 35.33 8.13
N GLU A 383 -30.04 35.94 7.09
CA GLU A 383 -30.10 37.38 6.81
C GLU A 383 -31.57 37.88 6.70
N PHE A 384 -32.42 37.18 5.94
CA PHE A 384 -33.84 37.50 5.86
C PHE A 384 -34.62 37.25 7.15
N ASN A 385 -34.24 36.27 7.98
CA ASN A 385 -34.88 36.05 9.28
C ASN A 385 -34.54 37.20 10.26
N ASP A 386 -33.29 37.66 10.26
CA ASP A 386 -32.85 38.81 11.07
C ASP A 386 -33.53 40.11 10.61
N GLU A 387 -33.63 40.35 9.30
CA GLU A 387 -34.39 41.48 8.73
C GLU A 387 -35.88 41.42 9.12
N ASN A 388 -36.53 40.25 9.04
CA ASN A 388 -37.91 40.06 9.48
C ASN A 388 -38.08 40.30 10.99
N ASN A 389 -37.10 39.91 11.82
CA ASN A 389 -37.13 40.18 13.26
C ASN A 389 -37.03 41.68 13.57
N VAL A 390 -36.19 42.42 12.83
CA VAL A 390 -36.10 43.89 12.93
C VAL A 390 -37.42 44.53 12.49
N LEU A 391 -37.95 44.19 11.30
CA LEU A 391 -39.22 44.72 10.79
C LEU A 391 -40.40 44.45 11.72
N LYS A 392 -40.45 43.27 12.35
CA LYS A 392 -41.47 42.89 13.34
C LYS A 392 -41.39 43.75 14.60
N LYS A 393 -40.19 44.07 15.09
CA LYS A 393 -40.00 44.99 16.21
C LYS A 393 -40.41 46.42 15.82
N ASP A 394 -39.99 46.87 14.64
CA ASP A 394 -40.34 48.20 14.10
C ASP A 394 -41.86 48.40 13.98
N LEU A 395 -42.58 47.33 13.61
CA LEU A 395 -44.04 47.30 13.58
C LEU A 395 -44.66 47.36 14.99
N GLN A 396 -44.09 46.66 15.97
CA GLN A 396 -44.54 46.73 17.37
C GLN A 396 -44.31 48.14 17.96
N ASP A 397 -43.13 48.73 17.74
CA ASP A 397 -42.79 50.09 18.20
C ASP A 397 -43.71 51.15 17.56
N LYS A 398 -44.11 50.96 16.29
CA LYS A 398 -45.12 51.80 15.61
C LYS A 398 -46.53 51.58 16.17
N GLN A 399 -46.92 50.35 16.49
CA GLN A 399 -48.22 50.05 17.09
C GLN A 399 -48.37 50.64 18.49
N MET A 400 -47.32 50.62 19.31
CA MET A 400 -47.32 51.26 20.63
C MET A 400 -47.52 52.78 20.49
N LYS A 401 -46.75 53.45 19.62
CA LYS A 401 -46.91 54.89 19.34
C LYS A 401 -48.29 55.26 18.78
N PHE A 402 -48.88 54.40 17.95
CA PHE A 402 -50.25 54.60 17.48
C PHE A 402 -51.27 54.55 18.63
N ASN A 403 -51.10 53.63 19.58
CA ASN A 403 -51.95 53.54 20.75
C ASN A 403 -51.78 54.76 21.66
N GLU A 404 -50.55 55.20 21.93
CA GLU A 404 -50.23 56.42 22.69
C GLU A 404 -50.91 57.66 22.09
N ILE A 405 -50.76 57.87 20.78
CA ILE A 405 -51.40 58.98 20.05
C ILE A 405 -52.93 58.87 20.10
N ASN A 406 -53.50 57.66 20.07
CA ASN A 406 -54.94 57.46 20.19
C ASN A 406 -55.45 57.77 21.62
N GLU A 407 -54.68 57.44 22.66
CA GLU A 407 -55.01 57.84 24.04
C GLU A 407 -54.93 59.36 24.23
N GLU A 408 -53.88 60.01 23.72
CA GLU A 408 -53.73 61.47 23.73
C GLU A 408 -54.90 62.16 23.01
N ASN A 409 -55.29 61.67 21.83
CA ASN A 409 -56.46 62.19 21.10
C ASN A 409 -57.78 62.04 21.89
N ASN A 410 -57.94 60.96 22.66
CA ASN A 410 -59.12 60.78 23.51
C ASN A 410 -59.12 61.74 24.71
N ILE A 411 -57.95 62.03 25.30
CA ILE A 411 -57.79 63.06 26.35
C ILE A 411 -58.11 64.45 25.77
N LEU A 412 -57.49 64.84 24.66
CA LEU A 412 -57.72 66.12 23.99
C LEU A 412 -59.19 66.32 23.60
N LYS A 413 -59.87 65.25 23.14
CA LYS A 413 -61.30 65.26 22.81
C LYS A 413 -62.18 65.49 24.05
N LYS A 414 -61.82 64.94 25.20
CA LYS A 414 -62.50 65.18 26.48
C LYS A 414 -62.27 66.61 26.96
N ASP A 415 -61.03 67.09 26.93
CA ASP A 415 -60.67 68.46 27.29
C ASP A 415 -61.43 69.48 26.41
N LEU A 416 -61.55 69.23 25.10
CA LEU A 416 -62.34 70.04 24.19
C LEU A 416 -63.83 70.07 24.59
N GLN A 417 -64.42 68.94 25.00
CA GLN A 417 -65.80 68.88 25.48
C GLN A 417 -66.00 69.65 26.79
N ASP A 418 -65.08 69.53 27.75
CA ASP A 418 -65.18 70.26 29.02
C ASP A 418 -64.87 71.76 28.87
N LYS A 419 -64.06 72.16 27.87
CA LYS A 419 -63.92 73.56 27.44
C LYS A 419 -65.19 74.09 26.77
N GLN A 420 -65.85 73.29 25.91
CA GLN A 420 -67.11 73.67 25.28
C GLN A 420 -68.24 73.85 26.30
N ARG A 421 -68.31 72.99 27.33
CA ARG A 421 -69.23 73.16 28.47
C ARG A 421 -69.02 74.49 29.17
N LYS A 422 -67.77 74.79 29.58
CA LYS A 422 -67.42 76.06 30.23
C LYS A 422 -67.69 77.29 29.36
N PHE A 423 -67.51 77.18 28.04
CA PHE A 423 -67.90 78.24 27.12
C PHE A 423 -69.42 78.46 27.10
N ASN A 424 -70.21 77.39 27.10
CA ASN A 424 -71.68 77.49 27.16
C ASN A 424 -72.15 78.08 28.50
N GLU A 425 -71.57 77.63 29.63
CA GLU A 425 -71.81 78.16 30.98
C GLU A 425 -71.54 79.67 31.05
N ILE A 426 -70.37 80.12 30.59
CA ILE A 426 -70.00 81.54 30.51
C ILE A 426 -70.96 82.32 29.58
N ASN A 427 -71.42 81.71 28.49
CA ASN A 427 -72.40 82.35 27.60
C ASN A 427 -73.78 82.48 28.25
N GLU A 428 -74.22 81.53 29.08
CA GLU A 428 -75.44 81.64 29.88
C GLU A 428 -75.31 82.72 30.97
N GLU A 429 -74.19 82.76 31.70
CA GLU A 429 -73.88 83.85 32.66
C GLU A 429 -73.90 85.23 31.99
N ASN A 430 -73.27 85.38 30.82
CA ASN A 430 -73.30 86.63 30.06
C ASN A 430 -74.74 87.03 29.63
N ASN A 431 -75.59 86.06 29.30
CA ASN A 431 -77.00 86.34 28.99
C ASN A 431 -77.82 86.73 30.24
N ILE A 432 -77.49 86.20 31.42
CA ILE A 432 -78.08 86.61 32.70
C ILE A 432 -77.62 88.03 33.08
N LEU A 433 -76.31 88.30 33.02
CA LEU A 433 -75.73 89.63 33.27
C LEU A 433 -76.30 90.69 32.32
N LYS A 434 -76.50 90.35 31.05
CA LYS A 434 -77.13 91.23 30.06
C LYS A 434 -78.59 91.56 30.40
N LYS A 435 -79.34 90.62 30.99
CA LYS A 435 -80.70 90.88 31.50
C LYS A 435 -80.69 91.76 32.74
N ASP A 436 -79.86 91.47 33.75
CA ASP A 436 -79.78 92.33 34.94
C ASP A 436 -79.34 93.75 34.54
N LEU A 437 -78.35 93.91 33.66
CA LEU A 437 -77.96 95.23 33.13
C LEU A 437 -79.13 95.97 32.46
N GLN A 438 -79.97 95.26 31.69
CA GLN A 438 -81.18 95.85 31.10
C GLN A 438 -82.21 96.26 32.18
N ASP A 439 -82.44 95.46 33.21
CA ASP A 439 -83.36 95.80 34.30
C ASP A 439 -82.82 96.92 35.20
N LYS A 440 -81.49 97.02 35.40
CA LYS A 440 -80.83 98.19 36.03
C LYS A 440 -81.00 99.44 35.17
N GLN A 441 -80.86 99.33 33.85
CA GLN A 441 -81.07 100.45 32.92
C GLN A 441 -82.51 100.94 32.94
N ARG A 442 -83.50 100.03 33.03
CA ARG A 442 -84.92 100.40 33.20
C ARG A 442 -85.15 101.13 34.52
N LYS A 443 -84.67 100.59 35.65
CA LYS A 443 -84.75 101.24 36.96
C LYS A 443 -84.05 102.60 37.02
N PHE A 444 -82.93 102.75 36.33
CA PHE A 444 -82.25 104.05 36.19
C PHE A 444 -83.11 105.05 35.41
N ASN A 445 -83.76 104.63 34.33
CA ASN A 445 -84.67 105.48 33.57
C ASN A 445 -85.92 105.86 34.40
N GLU A 446 -86.51 104.90 35.12
CA GLU A 446 -87.63 105.11 36.06
C GLU A 446 -87.27 106.14 37.14
N ILE A 447 -86.11 105.99 37.80
CA ILE A 447 -85.58 106.96 38.78
C ILE A 447 -85.30 108.32 38.13
N ASN A 448 -84.86 108.37 36.87
CA ASN A 448 -84.65 109.62 36.15
C ASN A 448 -85.98 110.32 35.80
N GLU A 449 -87.03 109.57 35.49
CA GLU A 449 -88.39 110.11 35.31
C GLU A 449 -88.96 110.64 36.64
N GLU A 450 -88.83 109.90 37.74
CA GLU A 450 -89.19 110.38 39.09
C GLU A 450 -88.43 111.66 39.46
N ASN A 451 -87.11 111.73 39.20
CA ASN A 451 -86.32 112.94 39.43
C ASN A 451 -86.80 114.13 38.58
N ASN A 452 -87.26 113.90 37.34
CA ASN A 452 -87.84 114.96 36.51
C ASN A 452 -89.24 115.41 37.01
N VAL A 453 -90.04 114.51 37.59
CA VAL A 453 -91.30 114.86 38.27
C VAL A 453 -91.00 115.67 39.55
N LEU A 454 -90.11 115.19 40.41
CA LEU A 454 -89.68 115.91 41.63
C LEU A 454 -89.09 117.29 41.30
N LYS A 455 -88.34 117.41 40.20
CA LYS A 455 -87.79 118.69 39.74
C LYS A 455 -88.88 119.68 39.29
N LYS A 456 -89.96 119.21 38.65
CA LYS A 456 -91.14 120.04 38.36
C LYS A 456 -91.87 120.43 39.64
N ASP A 457 -92.12 119.50 40.54
CA ASP A 457 -92.83 119.77 41.79
C ASP A 457 -92.06 120.80 42.64
N LEU A 458 -90.73 120.67 42.71
CA LEU A 458 -89.85 121.62 43.38
C LEU A 458 -89.83 122.99 42.67
N GLN A 459 -89.91 123.05 41.33
CA GLN A 459 -90.09 124.31 40.60
C GLN A 459 -91.44 124.98 40.91
N ASP A 460 -92.55 124.23 41.01
CA ASP A 460 -93.86 124.78 41.37
C ASP A 460 -93.92 125.20 42.85
N LYS A 461 -93.20 124.53 43.75
CA LYS A 461 -92.98 124.97 45.15
C LYS A 461 -92.16 126.26 45.21
N GLN A 462 -91.09 126.37 44.41
CA GLN A 462 -90.27 127.58 44.30
C GLN A 462 -91.11 128.76 43.75
N ARG A 463 -92.00 128.49 42.79
CA ARG A 463 -92.92 129.47 42.22
C ARG A 463 -93.91 130.00 43.25
N LYS A 464 -94.56 129.11 44.00
CA LYS A 464 -95.45 129.46 45.12
C LYS A 464 -94.72 130.19 46.25
N PHE A 465 -93.46 129.84 46.53
CA PHE A 465 -92.63 130.59 47.48
C PHE A 465 -92.36 132.03 46.99
N ASN A 466 -92.08 132.21 45.70
CA ASN A 466 -91.90 133.54 45.12
C ASN A 466 -93.21 134.36 45.15
N GLU A 467 -94.36 133.75 44.83
CA GLU A 467 -95.70 134.37 44.93
C GLU A 467 -95.98 134.84 46.37
N ILE A 468 -95.75 133.98 47.37
CA ILE A 468 -95.86 134.33 48.80
C ILE A 468 -94.86 135.43 49.20
N ASN A 469 -93.67 135.46 48.61
CA ASN A 469 -92.68 136.51 48.89
C ASN A 469 -93.07 137.86 48.26
N GLU A 470 -93.69 137.87 47.07
CA GLU A 470 -94.28 139.09 46.48
C GLU A 470 -95.46 139.58 47.33
N GLU A 471 -96.35 138.69 47.77
CA GLU A 471 -97.47 139.00 48.66
C GLU A 471 -97.00 139.57 50.01
N ASN A 472 -95.94 139.00 50.60
CA ASN A 472 -95.28 139.56 51.79
C ASN A 472 -94.65 140.95 51.53
N ASN A 473 -94.09 141.20 50.34
CA ASN A 473 -93.57 142.52 50.00
C ASN A 473 -94.68 143.56 49.80
N ILE A 474 -95.85 143.16 49.26
CA ILE A 474 -97.06 144.00 49.18
C ILE A 474 -97.56 144.32 50.60
N LEU A 475 -97.73 143.31 51.46
CA LEU A 475 -98.12 143.48 52.87
C LEU A 475 -97.16 144.39 53.63
N LYS A 476 -95.85 144.24 53.44
CA LYS A 476 -94.82 145.08 54.05
C LYS A 476 -94.90 146.54 53.58
N LYS A 477 -95.31 146.77 52.32
CA LYS A 477 -95.52 148.10 51.75
C LYS A 477 -96.80 148.76 52.27
N ASP A 478 -97.90 148.01 52.37
CA ASP A 478 -99.15 148.49 52.99
C ASP A 478 -98.93 148.80 54.48
N LEU A 479 -98.15 147.97 55.19
CA LEU A 479 -97.71 148.24 56.57
C LEU A 479 -96.88 149.54 56.66
N GLN A 480 -96.00 149.82 55.70
CA GLN A 480 -95.25 151.09 55.66
C GLN A 480 -96.17 152.30 55.41
N ASP A 481 -97.15 152.20 54.51
CA ASP A 481 -98.12 153.28 54.29
C ASP A 481 -99.06 153.49 55.50
N LYS A 482 -99.42 152.42 56.23
CA LYS A 482 -100.10 152.49 57.53
C LYS A 482 -99.23 153.18 58.58
N GLN A 483 -97.94 152.84 58.66
CA GLN A 483 -96.97 153.48 59.54
C GLN A 483 -96.80 154.97 59.23
N ARG A 484 -96.78 155.33 57.93
CA ARG A 484 -96.68 156.74 57.49
C ARG A 484 -97.91 157.54 57.90
N LYS A 485 -99.12 157.02 57.67
CA LYS A 485 -100.39 157.64 58.12
C LYS A 485 -100.47 157.76 59.64
N PHE A 486 -99.97 156.78 60.38
CA PHE A 486 -99.88 156.88 61.85
C PHE A 486 -98.94 158.02 62.29
N ASN A 487 -97.79 158.18 61.61
CA ASN A 487 -96.87 159.28 61.89
C ASN A 487 -97.48 160.65 61.52
N GLU A 488 -98.15 160.76 60.37
CA GLU A 488 -98.88 161.98 59.94
C GLU A 488 -99.93 162.40 60.98
N ILE A 489 -100.75 161.46 61.46
CA ILE A 489 -101.74 161.68 62.54
C ILE A 489 -101.05 162.06 63.87
N ASN A 490 -99.88 161.49 64.16
CA ASN A 490 -99.12 161.84 65.37
C ASN A 490 -98.50 163.25 65.27
N GLU A 491 -98.09 163.70 64.09
CA GLU A 491 -97.67 165.08 63.86
C GLU A 491 -98.84 166.08 63.99
N GLU A 492 -100.01 165.78 63.41
CA GLU A 492 -101.23 166.58 63.62
C GLU A 492 -101.60 166.70 65.11
N ASN A 493 -101.55 165.59 65.86
CA ASN A 493 -101.77 165.60 67.30
C ASN A 493 -100.75 166.48 68.05
N ASN A 494 -99.49 166.51 67.61
CA ASN A 494 -98.48 167.38 68.22
C ASN A 494 -98.65 168.86 67.85
N VAL A 495 -99.20 169.18 66.67
CA VAL A 495 -99.59 170.55 66.30
C VAL A 495 -100.80 171.00 67.12
N LEU A 496 -101.87 170.21 67.17
CA LEU A 496 -103.06 170.48 68.00
C LEU A 496 -102.70 170.69 69.48
N LYS A 497 -101.73 169.92 70.00
CA LYS A 497 -101.23 170.05 71.38
C LYS A 497 -100.43 171.33 71.62
N LYS A 498 -99.74 171.87 70.62
CA LYS A 498 -99.11 173.20 70.68
C LYS A 498 -100.17 174.31 70.64
N ASP A 499 -101.15 174.21 69.76
CA ASP A 499 -102.24 175.19 69.64
C ASP A 499 -103.09 175.27 70.92
N LEU A 500 -103.31 174.14 71.61
CA LEU A 500 -103.90 174.10 72.95
C LEU A 500 -103.08 174.89 73.97
N GLN A 501 -101.77 174.63 74.09
CA GLN A 501 -100.89 175.38 75.00
C GLN A 501 -100.82 176.87 74.66
N GLU A 502 -100.85 177.22 73.38
CA GLU A 502 -100.89 178.60 72.88
C GLU A 502 -102.21 179.30 73.29
N ARG A 503 -103.32 178.57 73.31
CA ARG A 503 -104.63 179.05 73.79
C ARG A 503 -104.65 179.22 75.30
N ASP A 504 -104.11 178.27 76.06
CA ASP A 504 -104.00 178.36 77.52
C ASP A 504 -103.12 179.54 77.97
N ARG A 505 -102.01 179.82 77.26
CA ARG A 505 -101.19 181.03 77.51
C ARG A 505 -101.99 182.32 77.33
N LYS A 506 -102.77 182.41 76.25
CA LYS A 506 -103.62 183.59 75.95
C LYS A 506 -104.75 183.75 76.97
N LEU A 507 -105.37 182.64 77.40
CA LEU A 507 -106.39 182.63 78.44
C LEU A 507 -105.83 183.10 79.78
N ASN A 508 -104.70 182.54 80.22
CA ASN A 508 -104.06 182.91 81.49
C ASN A 508 -103.66 184.40 81.52
N LYS A 509 -103.08 184.91 80.42
CA LYS A 509 -102.70 186.33 80.35
C LYS A 509 -103.90 187.27 80.47
N SER A 510 -105.02 186.97 79.81
CA SER A 510 -106.26 187.74 79.96
C SER A 510 -106.84 187.66 81.38
N ASN A 511 -106.61 186.55 82.09
CA ASN A 511 -107.00 186.34 83.49
C ASN A 511 -106.13 187.16 84.47
N GLU A 512 -104.85 187.37 84.15
CA GLU A 512 -103.97 188.29 84.89
C GLU A 512 -104.36 189.76 84.66
N GLU A 513 -104.68 190.13 83.41
CA GLU A 513 -105.21 191.47 83.06
C GLU A 513 -106.54 191.76 83.78
N TYR A 514 -107.43 190.77 83.89
CA TYR A 514 -108.68 190.85 84.66
C TYR A 514 -108.42 191.11 86.15
N LYS A 515 -107.49 190.38 86.77
CA LYS A 515 -107.08 190.61 88.18
C LYS A 515 -106.48 191.99 88.39
N ALA A 516 -105.65 192.48 87.47
CA ALA A 516 -105.06 193.82 87.56
C ALA A 516 -106.14 194.91 87.54
N LEU A 517 -107.15 194.76 86.69
CA LEU A 517 -108.30 195.67 86.63
C LEU A 517 -109.15 195.60 87.91
N GLN A 518 -109.40 194.39 88.44
CA GLN A 518 -110.14 194.17 89.68
C GLN A 518 -109.47 194.83 90.89
N ASN A 519 -108.15 194.71 91.03
CA ASN A 519 -107.39 195.40 92.09
C ASN A 519 -107.45 196.93 91.95
N SER A 520 -107.44 197.45 90.72
CA SER A 520 -107.55 198.88 90.45
C SER A 520 -108.90 199.45 90.88
N ILE A 521 -109.99 198.70 90.68
CA ILE A 521 -111.34 199.05 91.14
C ILE A 521 -111.41 199.13 92.67
N GLN A 522 -110.92 198.11 93.39
CA GLN A 522 -110.90 198.12 94.86
C GLN A 522 -110.12 199.31 95.43
N ASN A 523 -109.03 199.72 94.77
CA ASN A 523 -108.22 200.86 95.20
C ASN A 523 -108.98 202.20 95.01
N MET A 524 -109.77 202.33 93.94
CA MET A 524 -110.66 203.49 93.76
C MET A 524 -111.82 203.53 94.78
N GLU A 525 -112.40 202.38 95.15
CA GLU A 525 -113.42 202.31 96.20
C GLU A 525 -112.88 202.78 97.57
N GLY A 526 -111.64 202.39 97.90
CA GLY A 526 -110.95 202.85 99.12
C GLY A 526 -110.73 204.36 99.16
N ILE A 527 -110.30 204.96 98.05
CA ILE A 527 -110.09 206.42 97.94
C ILE A 527 -111.43 207.18 98.00
N PHE A 528 -112.49 206.64 97.37
CA PHE A 528 -113.83 207.23 97.41
C PHE A 528 -114.40 207.28 98.84
N LEU A 529 -114.13 206.25 99.66
CA LEU A 529 -114.49 206.23 101.08
C LEU A 529 -113.76 207.32 101.88
N GLN A 530 -112.47 207.56 101.62
CA GLN A 530 -111.71 208.64 102.28
C GLN A 530 -112.25 210.03 101.94
N LEU A 531 -112.53 210.30 100.66
CA LEU A 531 -113.13 211.57 100.20
C LEU A 531 -114.53 211.82 100.79
N ASN A 532 -115.28 210.75 101.10
CA ASN A 532 -116.59 210.83 101.75
C ASN A 532 -116.48 211.12 103.26
N GLU A 533 -115.48 210.55 103.95
CA GLU A 533 -115.11 210.88 105.34
C GLU A 533 -114.65 212.34 105.48
N GLU A 534 -113.82 212.85 104.56
CA GLU A 534 -113.39 214.26 104.59
C GLU A 534 -114.53 215.24 104.30
N ASN A 535 -115.43 214.91 103.37
CA ASN A 535 -116.66 215.69 103.18
C ASN A 535 -117.53 215.74 104.44
N LYS A 536 -117.57 214.67 105.25
CA LYS A 536 -118.24 214.70 106.57
C LYS A 536 -117.53 215.59 107.59
N LYS A 537 -116.20 215.70 107.57
CA LYS A 537 -115.46 216.67 108.42
C LYS A 537 -115.77 218.11 108.00
N LEU A 538 -115.66 218.42 106.71
CA LEU A 538 -116.01 219.74 106.15
C LEU A 538 -117.44 220.15 106.51
N LYS A 539 -118.41 219.21 106.49
CA LYS A 539 -119.79 219.46 106.93
C LYS A 539 -119.93 219.75 108.43
N LYS A 540 -119.10 219.17 109.29
CA LYS A 540 -119.12 219.45 110.74
C LYS A 540 -118.50 220.80 111.09
N GLU A 541 -117.41 221.20 110.43
CA GLU A 541 -116.79 222.51 110.66
C GLU A 541 -117.65 223.65 110.11
N LEU A 542 -118.40 223.42 109.02
CA LEU A 542 -119.47 224.32 108.59
C LEU A 542 -120.57 224.51 109.66
N GLN A 543 -120.92 223.50 110.45
CA GLN A 543 -121.86 223.66 111.58
C GLN A 543 -121.26 224.40 112.79
N VAL A 544 -119.93 224.37 112.96
CA VAL A 544 -119.26 225.22 113.98
C VAL A 544 -119.31 226.70 113.55
N ARG A 545 -119.28 226.97 112.24
CA ARG A 545 -119.50 228.30 111.65
C ARG A 545 -120.90 228.87 111.94
N GLU A 546 -121.89 228.03 112.21
CA GLU A 546 -123.26 228.44 112.57
C GLU A 546 -123.44 228.67 114.08
N ARG A 547 -122.80 227.86 114.94
CA ARG A 547 -122.98 227.98 116.41
C ARG A 547 -122.28 229.18 117.03
N ASN A 548 -121.09 229.53 116.56
CA ASN A 548 -120.36 230.70 117.07
C ASN A 548 -120.90 232.05 116.56
N VAL A 549 -122.13 232.06 116.03
CA VAL A 549 -122.94 233.26 115.79
C VAL A 549 -124.04 233.43 116.85
N ASN A 550 -124.64 232.33 117.35
CA ASN A 550 -125.88 232.37 118.16
C ASN A 550 -125.83 231.49 119.42
N GLN A 551 -124.85 231.72 120.28
CA GLN A 551 -125.05 231.62 121.74
C GLN A 551 -124.77 232.99 122.41
N ASN A 552 -125.05 234.05 121.64
CA ASN A 552 -124.81 235.47 121.93
C ASN A 552 -125.50 236.31 120.81
N ASP A 553 -126.71 235.96 120.38
CA ASP A 553 -127.88 235.89 121.28
C ASP A 553 -128.76 234.64 121.20
N GLY A 554 -129.61 234.47 122.22
CA GLY A 554 -130.51 233.33 122.38
C GLY A 554 -131.49 233.40 123.57
N GLU A 555 -131.78 234.56 124.16
CA GLU A 555 -132.90 234.70 125.10
C GLU A 555 -134.22 235.04 124.40
N SER A 556 -135.30 234.41 124.87
CA SER A 556 -136.71 234.81 124.74
C SER A 556 -137.22 235.35 123.39
N ASN A 557 -137.71 234.42 122.56
CA ASN A 557 -139.16 234.19 122.60
C ASN A 557 -139.40 232.67 122.57
N ALA A 558 -140.08 232.09 123.56
CA ALA A 558 -141.50 232.32 123.82
C ALA A 558 -141.86 233.24 125.01
N ARG A 559 -141.94 234.54 124.75
CA ARG A 559 -143.09 235.33 125.17
C ARG A 559 -143.94 235.70 123.94
N ARG A 560 -145.25 235.70 124.15
CA ARG A 560 -146.23 236.72 123.73
C ARG A 560 -146.12 237.40 122.33
N GLU A 561 -147.05 237.02 121.44
CA GLU A 561 -148.28 237.81 121.15
C GLU A 561 -148.33 238.84 120.00
N ILE A 562 -147.24 239.34 119.38
CA ILE A 562 -147.33 240.57 118.54
C ILE A 562 -146.60 240.52 117.16
N LEU A 563 -147.38 240.70 116.05
CA LEU A 563 -147.04 241.20 114.68
C LEU A 563 -146.09 240.32 113.76
N THR A 564 -146.00 240.45 112.42
CA THR A 564 -146.91 240.92 111.33
C THR A 564 -146.39 240.56 109.91
N ASN A 565 -147.28 240.64 108.90
CA ASN A 565 -147.09 240.65 107.43
C ASN A 565 -145.78 241.21 106.83
N GLY A 566 -145.48 240.75 105.61
CA GLY A 566 -144.65 241.43 104.59
C GLY A 566 -144.21 240.45 103.49
N PHE A 567 -144.84 240.25 102.32
CA PHE A 567 -145.69 241.08 101.44
C PHE A 567 -144.88 242.14 100.66
N ASN A 568 -144.96 242.10 99.31
CA ASN A 568 -144.47 243.10 98.35
C ASN A 568 -142.91 243.22 98.28
N PHE A 569 -142.28 243.88 97.30
CA PHE A 569 -142.75 244.58 96.09
C PHE A 569 -141.62 244.55 95.02
N LEU A 570 -141.96 244.83 93.74
CA LEU A 570 -141.01 245.07 92.63
C LEU A 570 -140.16 243.84 92.22
N ASN A 571 -139.72 243.66 90.97
CA ASN A 571 -140.08 244.27 89.68
C ASN A 571 -139.81 243.17 88.60
N GLU A 572 -140.57 243.01 87.51
CA GLU A 572 -140.89 243.97 86.46
C GLU A 572 -139.66 244.70 85.87
N HIS A 573 -139.11 244.19 84.77
CA HIS A 573 -139.15 244.88 83.46
C HIS A 573 -138.34 244.12 82.37
N THR A 574 -138.68 244.47 81.12
CA THR A 574 -137.88 244.38 79.87
C THR A 574 -137.18 243.07 79.54
#